data_AF-A0A392V647-F1
#
_entry.id   AF-A0A392V647-F1
#
_cell.length_a   1.000
_cell.length_b   1.000
_cell.length_c   1.000
_cell.angle_alpha   90.00
_cell.angle_beta   90.00
_cell.angle_gamma   90.00
#
_symmetry.space_group_name_H-M   'P 1'
#
loop_
_entity.id
_entity.type
_entity.pdbx_description
1 polymer ?
#
loop_
_entity_poly.entity_id
_entity_poly.type
_entity_poly.pdbx_seq_one_letter_code
_entity_poly.pdbx_strand_id
1 'polypeptide(L)' 'MWDSSEVEMWYSETFNHVLWCHSRLIKSGDDFSLANVYAPCDDRAKQELWNSLT' A
#
# COMPACT_ATOMS: atom_id res chain seq x y z
N MET A 1 12.30 6.02 -1.50
CA MET A 1 12.75 4.75 -0.88
C MET A 1 12.52 4.88 0.62
N TRP A 2 12.00 3.87 1.30
CA TRP A 2 11.75 3.93 2.75
C TRP A 2 13.07 4.02 3.52
N ASP A 3 13.04 4.64 4.70
CA ASP A 3 14.18 4.67 5.61
C ASP A 3 14.32 3.30 6.29
N SER A 4 15.35 2.55 5.90
CA SER A 4 15.63 1.22 6.45
C SER A 4 16.05 1.21 7.92
N SER A 5 16.31 2.37 8.53
CA SER A 5 16.55 2.49 9.98
C SER A 5 15.25 2.60 10.78
N GLU A 6 14.13 2.92 10.12
CA GLU A 6 12.81 3.09 10.75
C GLU A 6 11.84 1.96 10.38
N VAL A 7 11.93 1.43 9.16
CA VAL A 7 10.97 0.47 8.60
C VAL A 7 11.68 -0.72 7.97
N GLU A 8 11.25 -1.92 8.35
CA GLU A 8 11.58 -3.16 7.65
C GLU A 8 10.43 -3.51 6.68
N MET A 9 10.74 -3.63 5.39
CA MET A 9 9.79 -4.11 4.37
C MET A 9 10.12 -5.55 4.01
N TRP A 10 9.15 -6.44 4.22
CA TRP A 10 9.38 -7.88 4.07
C TRP A 10 8.59 -8.51 2.92
N TYR A 11 7.50 -7.89 2.46
CA TYR A 11 6.71 -8.41 1.36
C TYR A 11 5.87 -7.33 0.67
N SER A 12 5.58 -7.54 -0.62
CA SER A 12 4.71 -6.66 -1.40
C SER A 12 3.87 -7.44 -2.39
N GLU A 13 2.65 -6.97 -2.61
CA GLU A 13 1.69 -7.52 -3.57
C GLU A 13 1.16 -6.42 -4.49
N THR A 14 0.90 -6.78 -5.74
CA THR A 14 0.32 -5.86 -6.72
C THR A 14 -1.08 -6.31 -7.12
N PHE A 15 -2.03 -5.40 -7.05
CA PHE A 15 -3.38 -5.53 -7.59
C PHE A 15 -3.63 -4.45 -8.63
N ASN A 16 -4.78 -4.47 -9.30
CA ASN A 16 -5.16 -3.42 -10.23
C ASN A 16 -5.08 -2.05 -9.53
N HIS A 17 -4.16 -1.21 -9.99
CA HIS A 17 -3.95 0.14 -9.48
C HIS A 17 -3.47 0.25 -8.03
N VAL A 18 -3.07 -0.85 -7.37
CA VAL A 18 -2.66 -0.81 -5.96
C VAL A 18 -1.39 -1.62 -5.75
N LEU A 19 -0.40 -1.01 -5.10
CA LEU A 19 0.76 -1.72 -4.54
C LEU A 19 0.57 -1.81 -3.03
N TRP A 20 0.41 -3.02 -2.53
CA TRP A 20 0.39 -3.31 -1.11
C TRP A 20 1.79 -3.65 -0.63
N CYS A 21 2.20 -3.00 0.46
CA CYS A 21 3.47 -3.26 1.12
C CYS A 21 3.18 -3.66 2.56
N HIS A 22 3.76 -4.78 2.98
CA HIS A 22 3.71 -5.23 4.36
C HIS A 22 5.05 -4.92 5.02
N SER A 23 4.97 -4.32 6.21
CA SER A 23 6.12 -3.72 6.84
C SER A 23 6.02 -3.77 8.36
N ARG A 24 7.15 -3.56 9.02
CA ARG A 24 7.27 -3.48 10.48
C ARG A 24 7.99 -2.20 10.86
N LEU A 25 7.46 -1.48 11.84
CA LEU A 25 8.18 -0.37 12.47
C LEU A 25 9.27 -0.93 13.37
N ILE A 26 10.52 -0.54 13.16
CA ILE A 26 11.66 -1.08 13.93
C ILE A 26 11.58 -0.66 15.40
N LYS A 27 11.16 0.57 15.68
CA LYS A 27 11.14 1.13 17.04
C LYS A 27 10.10 0.47 17.95
N SER A 28 8.89 0.21 17.44
CA SER A 28 7.81 -0.37 18.24
C SER A 28 7.64 -1.87 18.01
N GLY A 29 8.14 -2.40 16.89
CA GLY A 29 7.88 -3.77 16.46
C GLY A 29 6.51 -3.98 15.83
N ASP A 30 5.72 -2.90 15.63
CA ASP A 30 4.37 -3.00 15.11
C ASP A 30 4.36 -3.32 13.61
N ASP A 31 3.56 -4.31 13.25
CA ASP A 31 3.28 -4.65 11.86
C ASP A 31 2.21 -3.72 11.29
N PHE A 32 2.44 -3.25 10.06
CA PHE A 32 1.49 -2.42 9.33
C PHE A 32 1.49 -2.75 7.84
N SER A 33 0.38 -2.43 7.18
CA SER A 33 0.25 -2.54 5.73
C SER A 33 0.01 -1.16 5.14
N LEU A 34 0.70 -0.84 4.06
CA LEU A 34 0.55 0.39 3.31
C LEU A 34 0.03 0.08 1.91
N ALA A 35 -1.04 0.76 1.50
CA ALA A 35 -1.54 0.73 0.13
C ALA A 35 -1.14 2.00 -0.62
N ASN A 36 -0.28 1.86 -1.63
CA ASN A 36 -0.09 2.92 -2.62
C ASN A 36 -1.15 2.74 -3.71
N VAL A 37 -2.12 3.64 -3.75
CA VAL A 37 -3.24 3.62 -4.70
C VAL A 37 -2.95 4.58 -5.87
N TYR A 38 -2.97 4.04 -7.08
CA TYR A 38 -2.71 4.75 -8.33
C TYR A 38 -4.01 4.95 -9.10
N ALA A 39 -4.77 5.97 -8.70
CA ALA A 39 -6.09 6.24 -9.27
C ALA A 39 -6.03 6.42 -10.81
N PRO A 40 -6.91 5.73 -11.57
CA PRO A 40 -7.11 5.99 -12.98
C PRO A 40 -7.55 7.44 -13.23
N CYS A 41 -7.32 7.98 -14.44
CA CYS A 41 -7.84 9.31 -14.79
C CYS A 41 -9.37 9.31 -14.99
N ASP A 42 -9.94 8.17 -15.42
CA ASP A 42 -11.37 7.97 -15.68
C ASP A 42 -12.18 7.88 -14.38
N ASP A 43 -13.26 8.65 -14.25
CA ASP A 43 -14.04 8.77 -13.02
C ASP A 43 -14.80 7.49 -12.66
N ARG A 44 -15.24 6.72 -13.67
CA ARG A 44 -15.89 5.43 -13.43
C ARG A 44 -14.87 4.42 -12.89
N ALA A 45 -13.69 4.36 -13.47
CA ALA A 45 -12.61 3.49 -13.00
C ALA A 45 -12.12 3.88 -11.59
N LYS A 46 -12.12 5.18 -11.23
CA LYS A 46 -11.88 5.61 -9.83
C LYS A 46 -12.94 5.08 -8.88
N GLN A 47 -14.22 5.16 -9.25
CA GLN A 47 -15.31 4.65 -8.41
C GLN A 47 -15.25 3.13 -8.24
N GLU A 48 -14.97 2.40 -9.33
CA GLU A 48 -14.78 0.95 -9.30
C GLU A 48 -13.58 0.57 -8.39
N LEU A 49 -12.46 1.30 -8.48
CA LEU A 49 -11.31 1.14 -7.59
C LEU A 49 -11.68 1.42 -6.13
N TRP A 50 -12.38 2.52 -5.83
CA TRP A 50 -12.82 2.83 -4.47
C TRP A 50 -13.68 1.71 -3.89
N ASN A 51 -14.66 1.23 -4.65
CA ASN A 51 -15.53 0.14 -4.21
C ASN A 51 -14.78 -1.17 -3.98
N SER A 52 -13.63 -1.39 -4.64
CA SER A 52 -12.80 -2.58 -4.42
C SER A 52 -11.94 -2.52 -3.15
N LEU A 53 -11.78 -1.33 -2.57
CA LEU A 53 -10.97 -1.08 -1.37
C LEU A 53 -11.80 -1.03 -0.08
N THR A 54 -13.13 -1.01 -0.18
CA THR A 54 -14.07 -0.90 0.96
C THR A 54 -14.80 -2.22 1.20
#